data_AF-A0A933TBS6-F1
#
_entry.id   AF-A0A933TBS6-F1
#
_cell.length_a   1.000
_cell.length_b   1.000
_cell.length_c   1.000
_cell.angle_alpha   90.00
_cell.angle_beta   90.00
_cell.angle_gamma   90.00
#
_symmetry.space_group_name_H-M   'P 1'
#
loop_
_entity.id
_entity.type
_entity.pdbx_description
1 polymer ?
#
loop_
_entity_poly.entity_id
_entity_poly.type
_entity_poly.pdbx_seq_one_letter_code
_entity_poly.pdbx_strand_id
1 'polypeptide(L)'
;MSKIIIEYEEAGELKTLVKGALENEKKMINVGIRKTIDNIKEFEDKYKMDSASFYQKYSNGELGDAIGYIRWAGEIETLKRLQQNFKELSEAEVC
;
A
#
# COMPACT_ATOMS: atom_id res chain seq x y z
N MET A 1 18.47 3.69 -13.46
CA MET A 1 18.27 5.00 -12.79
C MET A 1 17.30 5.80 -13.64
N SER A 2 16.07 5.97 -13.18
CA SER A 2 15.05 6.79 -13.87
C SER A 2 14.96 8.14 -13.16
N LYS A 3 14.69 9.21 -13.90
CA LYS A 3 14.54 10.57 -13.35
C LYS A 3 13.19 11.14 -13.76
N ILE A 4 12.57 11.86 -12.84
CA ILE A 4 11.37 12.67 -13.09
C ILE A 4 11.82 14.12 -13.03
N ILE A 5 11.54 14.90 -14.09
CA ILE A 5 11.92 16.31 -14.20
C ILE A 5 10.68 17.17 -14.02
N ILE A 6 10.76 18.18 -13.15
CA ILE A 6 9.72 19.18 -12.92
C ILE A 6 10.31 20.53 -13.33
N GLU A 7 9.72 21.17 -14.34
CA GLU A 7 10.13 22.50 -14.81
C GLU A 7 9.20 23.57 -14.23
N TYR A 8 9.78 24.66 -13.72
CA TYR A 8 9.06 25.78 -13.10
C TYR A 8 9.92 27.05 -13.12
N GLU A 9 9.30 28.23 -13.18
CA GLU A 9 9.96 29.52 -13.36
C GLU A 9 10.74 30.00 -12.11
N GLU A 10 10.28 29.75 -10.88
CA GLU A 10 10.92 30.20 -9.63
C GLU A 10 11.23 29.04 -8.66
N ALA A 11 12.15 28.15 -9.03
CA ALA A 11 12.40 26.85 -8.39
C ALA A 11 12.74 26.81 -6.87
N GLY A 12 12.88 27.94 -6.19
CA GLY A 12 13.34 28.01 -4.79
C GLY A 12 12.44 27.30 -3.79
N GLU A 13 11.15 27.66 -3.72
CA GLU A 13 10.21 27.07 -2.76
C GLU A 13 9.71 25.69 -3.20
N LEU A 14 9.60 25.46 -4.51
CA LEU A 14 9.03 24.22 -5.08
C LEU A 14 9.81 22.98 -4.64
N LYS A 15 11.14 23.03 -4.60
CA LYS A 15 11.95 21.89 -4.17
C LYS A 15 11.61 21.45 -2.74
N THR A 16 11.46 22.41 -1.83
CA THR A 16 11.10 22.16 -0.43
C THR A 16 9.70 21.60 -0.32
N LEU A 17 8.75 22.13 -1.11
CA LEU A 17 7.37 21.64 -1.16
C LEU A 17 7.29 20.20 -1.67
N VAL A 18 7.99 19.87 -2.77
CA VAL A 18 8.03 18.51 -3.33
C VAL A 18 8.62 17.53 -2.32
N LYS A 19 9.73 17.90 -1.67
CA LYS A 19 10.33 17.07 -0.62
C LYS A 19 9.35 16.84 0.55
N GLY A 20 8.69 17.91 1.01
CA GLY A 20 7.68 17.82 2.06
C GLY A 20 6.48 16.94 1.69
N ALA A 21 6.01 17.03 0.45
CA ALA A 21 4.91 16.22 -0.07
C ALA A 21 5.26 14.73 -0.09
N LEU A 22 6.44 14.35 -0.56
CA LEU A 22 6.89 12.95 -0.56
C LEU A 22 7.04 12.38 0.86
N GLU A 23 7.57 13.18 1.80
CA GLU A 23 7.66 12.75 3.21
C GLU A 23 6.27 12.57 3.85
N ASN A 24 5.33 13.46 3.54
CA ASN A 24 3.96 13.33 4.05
C ASN A 24 3.26 12.12 3.43
N GLU A 25 3.44 11.86 2.13
CA GLU A 25 2.85 10.70 1.48
C GLU A 25 3.38 9.38 2.08
N LYS A 26 4.69 9.30 2.34
CA LYS A 26 5.28 8.15 3.06
C LYS A 26 4.63 7.91 4.43
N LYS A 27 4.35 8.98 5.18
CA LYS A 27 3.65 8.87 6.48
C LYS A 27 2.22 8.38 6.30
N MET A 28 1.49 8.91 5.32
CA MET A 28 0.11 8.51 5.05
C MET A 28 0.01 7.06 4.60
N ILE A 29 0.90 6.61 3.70
CA ILE A 29 0.98 5.21 3.29
C ILE A 29 1.27 4.30 4.47
N ASN A 30 2.20 4.68 5.37
CA ASN A 30 2.48 3.91 6.58
C ASN A 30 1.27 3.77 7.50
N VAL A 31 0.45 4.82 7.65
CA VAL A 31 -0.83 4.74 8.39
C VAL A 31 -1.78 3.77 7.70
N GLY A 32 -1.88 3.85 6.36
CA GLY A 32 -2.67 2.92 5.56
C GLY A 32 -2.25 1.46 5.74
N ILE A 33 -0.94 1.18 5.68
CA ILE A 33 -0.38 -0.16 5.87
C ILE A 33 -0.80 -0.73 7.23
N ARG A 34 -0.64 0.04 8.31
CA ARG A 34 -1.00 -0.41 9.66
C ARG A 34 -2.49 -0.75 9.75
N LYS A 35 -3.35 0.14 9.26
CA LYS A 35 -4.80 -0.08 9.25
C LYS A 35 -5.19 -1.32 8.45
N THR A 36 -4.62 -1.50 7.25
CA THR A 36 -4.89 -2.67 6.42
C THR A 36 -4.40 -3.96 7.07
N ILE A 37 -3.25 -3.95 7.76
CA ILE A 37 -2.78 -5.11 8.54
C ILE A 37 -3.77 -5.45 9.65
N ASP A 38 -4.31 -4.46 10.36
CA ASP A 38 -5.29 -4.70 11.42
C ASP A 38 -6.61 -5.27 10.86
N ASN A 39 -7.10 -4.74 9.74
CA ASN A 39 -8.25 -5.30 9.02
C ASN A 39 -8.03 -6.76 8.61
N ILE A 40 -6.83 -7.08 8.10
CA ILE A 40 -6.45 -8.44 7.71
C ILE A 40 -6.51 -9.38 8.91
N LYS A 41 -5.97 -8.97 10.07
CA LYS A 41 -6.01 -9.77 11.30
C LYS A 41 -7.43 -10.07 11.74
N GLU A 42 -8.35 -9.10 11.61
CA GLU A 42 -9.77 -9.35 11.93
C GLU A 42 -10.37 -10.47 11.07
N PHE A 43 -9.98 -10.55 9.80
CA PHE A 43 -10.39 -11.66 8.93
C PHE A 43 -9.72 -12.99 9.30
N GLU A 44 -8.42 -12.97 9.58
CA GLU A 44 -7.68 -14.15 10.05
C GLU A 44 -8.31 -14.73 11.32
N ASP A 45 -8.63 -13.88 12.29
CA ASP A 45 -9.28 -14.26 13.53
C ASP A 45 -10.71 -14.75 13.33
N LYS A 46 -11.47 -14.13 12.42
CA LYS A 46 -12.85 -14.52 12.12
C LYS A 46 -12.94 -15.88 11.42
N TYR A 47 -12.07 -16.11 10.45
CA TYR A 47 -12.09 -17.31 9.61
C TYR A 47 -11.14 -18.41 10.09
N LYS A 48 -10.33 -18.14 11.13
CA LYS A 48 -9.35 -19.07 11.70
C LYS A 48 -8.41 -19.65 10.64
N MET A 49 -7.95 -18.78 9.74
CA MET A 49 -7.09 -19.10 8.61
C MET A 49 -6.12 -17.94 8.42
N ASP A 50 -4.84 -18.22 8.15
CA ASP A 50 -3.89 -17.15 7.81
C ASP A 50 -4.13 -16.63 6.39
N SER A 51 -3.72 -15.39 6.14
CA SER A 51 -3.94 -14.72 4.86
C SER A 51 -3.23 -15.37 3.67
N ALA A 52 -2.09 -16.04 3.89
CA ALA A 52 -1.38 -16.70 2.80
C ALA A 52 -2.17 -17.94 2.31
N SER A 53 -2.61 -18.77 3.26
CA SER A 53 -3.49 -19.92 2.98
C SER A 53 -4.81 -19.48 2.35
N PHE A 54 -5.44 -18.43 2.90
CA PHE A 54 -6.67 -17.88 2.35
C PHE A 54 -6.48 -17.41 0.91
N TYR A 55 -5.46 -16.59 0.65
CA TYR A 55 -5.25 -16.00 -0.67
C TYR A 55 -4.97 -17.06 -1.73
N GLN A 56 -4.19 -18.09 -1.40
CA GLN A 56 -3.94 -19.23 -2.28
C GLN A 56 -5.26 -19.94 -2.68
N LYS A 57 -6.09 -20.30 -1.70
CA LYS A 57 -7.37 -20.98 -1.94
C LYS A 57 -8.35 -20.10 -2.72
N TYR A 58 -8.41 -18.81 -2.37
CA TYR A 58 -9.25 -17.83 -3.06
C TYR A 58 -8.84 -17.68 -4.54
N SER A 59 -7.55 -17.52 -4.82
CA SER A 59 -7.03 -17.40 -6.19
C SER A 59 -7.24 -18.66 -7.03
N ASN A 60 -7.30 -19.84 -6.41
CA ASN A 60 -7.59 -21.10 -7.08
C ASN A 60 -9.10 -21.34 -7.32
N GLY A 61 -9.97 -20.45 -6.83
CA GLY A 61 -11.43 -20.63 -6.90
C GLY A 61 -11.96 -21.71 -5.97
N GLU A 62 -11.18 -22.12 -4.96
CA GLU A 62 -11.57 -23.14 -3.97
C GLU A 62 -12.50 -22.57 -2.88
N LEU A 63 -12.63 -21.24 -2.83
CA LEU A 63 -13.53 -20.53 -1.93
C LEU A 63 -14.72 -19.96 -2.71
N GLY A 64 -15.87 -19.89 -2.05
CA GLY A 64 -17.08 -19.27 -2.62
C GLY A 64 -16.97 -17.74 -2.74
N ASP A 65 -18.06 -17.13 -3.19
CA ASP A 65 -18.21 -15.70 -3.45
C ASP A 65 -18.70 -14.90 -2.24
N ALA A 66 -18.50 -15.44 -1.03
CA ALA A 66 -18.90 -14.75 0.19
C ALA A 66 -18.25 -13.36 0.24
N ILE A 67 -19.06 -12.32 0.48
CA ILE A 67 -18.61 -10.92 0.50
C ILE A 67 -17.40 -10.72 1.43
N GLY A 68 -17.31 -11.49 2.51
CA GLY A 68 -16.15 -11.46 3.41
C GLY A 68 -14.84 -11.90 2.76
N TYR A 69 -14.86 -12.91 1.89
CA TYR A 69 -13.68 -13.36 1.16
C TYR A 69 -13.26 -12.34 0.10
N ILE A 70 -14.22 -11.78 -0.64
CA ILE A 70 -13.95 -10.71 -1.62
C ILE A 70 -13.28 -9.51 -0.92
N ARG A 71 -13.79 -9.10 0.25
CA ARG A 71 -13.21 -8.01 1.05
C ARG A 71 -11.81 -8.36 1.54
N TRP A 72 -11.61 -9.54 2.08
CA TRP A 72 -10.31 -9.95 2.60
C TRP A 72 -9.23 -10.01 1.50
N ALA A 73 -9.57 -10.56 0.33
CA ALA A 73 -8.68 -10.53 -0.84
C ALA A 73 -8.34 -9.09 -1.26
N GLY A 74 -9.33 -8.19 -1.20
CA GLY A 74 -9.13 -6.76 -1.44
C GLY A 74 -8.17 -6.08 -0.45
N GLU A 75 -8.24 -6.42 0.84
CA GLU A 75 -7.30 -5.89 1.85
C GLU A 75 -5.87 -6.41 1.61
N ILE A 76 -5.70 -7.69 1.25
CA ILE A 76 -4.38 -8.27 0.93
C ILE A 76 -3.74 -7.56 -0.28
N GLU A 77 -4.49 -7.36 -1.35
CA GLU A 77 -4.00 -6.62 -2.54
C GLU A 77 -3.74 -5.14 -2.23
N THR A 78 -4.55 -4.54 -1.36
CA THR A 78 -4.32 -3.17 -0.89
C THR A 78 -3.02 -3.07 -0.11
N LEU A 79 -2.74 -4.01 0.79
CA LEU A 79 -1.49 -4.06 1.54
C LEU A 79 -0.29 -4.15 0.61
N LYS A 80 -0.34 -5.07 -0.36
CA LYS A 80 0.72 -5.26 -1.37
C LYS A 80 1.00 -3.98 -2.15
N ARG A 81 -0.04 -3.29 -2.61
CA ARG A 81 0.10 -2.01 -3.34
C ARG A 81 0.69 -0.91 -2.44
N LEU A 82 0.22 -0.79 -1.20
CA LEU A 82 0.74 0.20 -0.26
C LEU A 82 2.23 -0.05 0.07
N GLN A 83 2.62 -1.30 0.28
CA GLN A 83 4.02 -1.67 0.51
C GLN A 83 4.90 -1.37 -0.71
N GLN A 84 4.42 -1.64 -1.92
CA GLN A 84 5.14 -1.30 -3.15
C GLN A 84 5.32 0.22 -3.29
N ASN A 85 4.26 1.00 -3.10
CA ASN A 85 4.33 2.47 -3.15
C ASN A 85 5.28 3.03 -2.08
N PHE A 86 5.23 2.48 -0.86
CA PHE A 86 6.12 2.88 0.22
C PHE A 86 7.59 2.62 -0.13
N LYS A 87 7.87 1.46 -0.74
CA LYS A 87 9.22 1.11 -1.20
C LYS A 87 9.71 2.09 -2.26
N GLU A 88 8.92 2.35 -3.30
CA GLU A 88 9.28 3.28 -4.37
C GLU A 88 9.58 4.69 -3.84
N LEU A 89 8.76 5.21 -2.92
CA LEU A 89 8.98 6.51 -2.31
C LEU A 89 10.16 6.55 -1.33
N SER A 90 10.50 5.42 -0.70
CA SER A 90 11.64 5.33 0.23
C SER A 90 12.98 5.27 -0.49
N GLU A 91 12.99 4.76 -1.72
CA GLU A 91 14.16 4.69 -2.60
C GLU A 91 14.36 5.98 -3.42
N ALA A 92 13.35 6.87 -3.46
CA ALA A 92 13.40 8.13 -4.19
C ALA A 92 14.13 9.25 -3.43
N GLU A 93 14.95 10.02 -4.15
CA GLU A 93 15.64 11.21 -3.64
C GLU A 93 15.29 12.45 -4.49
N VAL A 94 15.03 13.59 -3.82
CA VAL A 94 14.80 14.89 -4.48
C VAL A 94 16.13 15.65 -4.52
N CYS A 95 16.80 15.57 -5.67
CA CYS A 95 18.10 16.21 -5.90
C CYS A 95 18.04 17.73 -6.10
#